data_AF-A0A2P5LHQ3-F1
#
_entry.id   AF-A0A2P5LHQ3-F1
#
_cell.length_a   1.000
_cell.length_b   1.000
_cell.length_c   1.000
_cell.angle_alpha   90.00
_cell.angle_beta   90.00
_cell.angle_gamma   90.00
#
_symmetry.space_group_name_H-M   'P 1'
#
loop_
_entity.id
_entity.type
_entity.pdbx_description
1 polymer ?
#
loop_
_entity_poly.entity_id
_entity_poly.type
_entity_poly.pdbx_seq_one_letter_code
_entity_poly.pdbx_strand_id
1 'polypeptide(L)'
;MASPHSKRRKLRKLWLTVHLYTALTVGFAFVVLGLTGSYNAFMTELDEVWHPELVIAHPGDAYRPFQEMLLAVQSAHPEWQGSWSLQMPRHKAGMLTASHPLPKGQAGMYYNARLVSVDPYRAEVVKSRGRNETLMGWVFDLHCALLLGDNGQKAVGMLACACWFPC
;
A
#
# COMPACT_ATOMS: atom_id res chain seq x y z
N MET A 1 57.25 -11.00 -5.63
CA MET A 1 56.62 -9.67 -5.89
C MET A 1 55.59 -9.81 -7.01
N ALA A 2 54.30 -9.64 -6.73
CA ALA A 2 53.25 -9.80 -7.74
C ALA A 2 53.25 -8.61 -8.73
N SER A 3 53.34 -8.89 -10.04
CA SER A 3 53.41 -7.87 -11.09
C SER A 3 52.14 -6.98 -11.09
N PRO A 4 52.26 -5.68 -11.43
CA PRO A 4 51.16 -4.70 -11.37
C PRO A 4 49.95 -5.10 -12.23
N HIS A 5 50.16 -5.83 -13.33
CA HIS A 5 49.09 -6.39 -14.15
C HIS A 5 48.23 -7.44 -13.43
N SER A 6 48.82 -8.26 -12.55
CA SER A 6 48.09 -9.30 -11.81
C SER A 6 47.13 -8.69 -10.77
N LYS A 7 47.51 -7.58 -10.14
CA LYS A 7 46.68 -6.85 -9.17
C LYS A 7 45.47 -6.21 -9.86
N ARG A 8 45.66 -5.52 -10.99
CA ARG A 8 44.56 -4.93 -11.77
C ARG A 8 43.54 -5.97 -12.24
N ARG A 9 44.00 -7.16 -12.67
CA ARG A 9 43.10 -8.25 -13.11
C ARG A 9 42.30 -8.87 -11.95
N LYS A 10 42.90 -9.02 -10.76
CA LYS A 10 42.21 -9.45 -9.54
C LYS A 10 41.19 -8.42 -9.06
N LEU A 11 41.55 -7.13 -9.09
CA LEU A 11 40.64 -6.03 -8.72
C LEU A 11 39.43 -5.95 -9.67
N ARG A 12 39.65 -6.11 -10.98
CA ARG A 12 38.58 -6.16 -11.98
C ARG A 12 37.65 -7.34 -11.77
N LYS A 13 38.17 -8.53 -11.45
CA LYS A 13 37.35 -9.70 -11.11
C LYS A 13 36.52 -9.45 -9.85
N LEU A 14 37.13 -8.93 -8.79
CA LEU A 14 36.43 -8.61 -7.54
C LEU A 14 35.31 -7.60 -7.79
N TRP A 15 35.58 -6.53 -8.55
CA TRP A 15 34.58 -5.52 -8.88
C TRP A 15 33.43 -6.09 -9.71
N LEU A 16 33.71 -6.93 -10.72
CA LEU A 16 32.68 -7.62 -11.49
C LEU A 16 31.84 -8.57 -10.63
N THR A 17 32.47 -9.31 -9.72
CA THR A 17 31.77 -10.22 -8.80
C THR A 17 30.87 -9.44 -7.83
N VAL A 18 31.41 -8.39 -7.20
CA VAL A 18 30.63 -7.52 -6.31
C VAL A 18 29.49 -6.86 -7.07
N HIS A 19 29.76 -6.27 -8.24
CA HIS A 19 28.73 -5.65 -9.07
C HIS A 19 27.65 -6.67 -9.49
N LEU A 20 28.02 -7.89 -9.88
CA LEU A 20 27.06 -8.93 -10.24
C LEU A 20 26.14 -9.28 -9.07
N TYR A 21 26.69 -9.54 -7.88
CA TYR A 21 25.88 -9.89 -6.72
C TYR A 21 25.04 -8.70 -6.23
N THR A 22 25.58 -7.48 -6.27
CA THR A 22 24.82 -6.26 -5.95
C THR A 22 23.72 -6.01 -6.97
N ALA A 23 24.00 -6.08 -8.27
CA ALA A 23 23.01 -5.88 -9.32
C ALA A 23 21.94 -6.98 -9.30
N LEU A 24 22.28 -8.22 -8.98
CA LEU A 24 21.32 -9.32 -8.87
C LEU A 24 20.40 -9.14 -7.67
N THR A 25 20.95 -8.80 -6.50
CA THR A 25 20.16 -8.60 -5.28
C THR A 25 19.29 -7.35 -5.35
N VAL A 26 19.88 -6.21 -5.73
CA VAL A 26 19.17 -4.93 -5.90
C VAL A 26 18.18 -5.03 -7.06
N GLY A 27 18.59 -5.59 -8.19
CA GLY A 27 17.72 -5.79 -9.35
C GLY A 27 16.51 -6.67 -9.03
N PHE A 28 16.70 -7.75 -8.27
CA PHE A 28 15.58 -8.58 -7.80
C PHE A 28 14.60 -7.78 -6.94
N ALA A 29 15.10 -7.00 -5.98
CA ALA A 29 14.25 -6.11 -5.17
C ALA A 29 13.51 -5.08 -6.05
N PHE A 30 14.17 -4.50 -7.06
CA PHE A 30 13.54 -3.59 -8.03
C PHE A 30 12.44 -4.25 -8.85
N VAL A 31 12.62 -5.51 -9.27
CA VAL A 31 11.58 -6.27 -9.98
C VAL A 31 10.37 -6.47 -9.08
N VAL A 32 10.59 -6.89 -7.82
CA VAL A 32 9.50 -7.04 -6.84
C VAL A 32 8.79 -5.70 -6.60
N LEU A 33 9.54 -4.61 -6.39
CA LEU A 33 9.01 -3.27 -6.20
C LEU A 33 8.23 -2.77 -7.42
N GLY A 34 8.74 -3.01 -8.63
CA GLY A 34 8.08 -2.60 -9.88
C GLY A 34 6.79 -3.37 -10.13
N LEU A 35 6.79 -4.68 -9.89
CA LEU A 35 5.60 -5.52 -10.01
C LEU A 35 4.54 -5.16 -8.96
N THR A 36 4.95 -5.02 -7.70
CA THR A 36 4.05 -4.63 -6.60
C THR A 36 3.54 -3.21 -6.79
N GLY A 37 4.35 -2.28 -7.30
CA GLY A 37 3.95 -0.91 -7.62
C GLY A 37 2.95 -0.84 -8.77
N SER A 38 3.19 -1.63 -9.83
CA SER A 38 2.24 -1.76 -10.94
C SER A 38 0.91 -2.35 -10.48
N TYR A 39 0.95 -3.37 -9.61
CA TYR A 39 -0.24 -3.93 -8.99
C TYR A 39 -0.96 -2.89 -8.11
N ASN A 40 -0.20 -2.10 -7.35
CA ASN A 40 -0.75 -1.07 -6.47
C ASN A 40 -1.54 0.01 -7.24
N ALA A 41 -1.13 0.32 -8.47
CA ALA A 41 -1.81 1.28 -9.33
C ALA A 41 -3.25 0.85 -9.71
N PHE A 42 -3.55 -0.45 -9.69
CA PHE A 42 -4.86 -1.02 -10.03
C PHE A 42 -5.61 -1.61 -8.82
N MET A 43 -5.17 -1.31 -7.61
CA MET A 43 -5.77 -1.87 -6.39
C MET A 43 -7.25 -1.62 -6.27
N THR A 44 -7.71 -0.42 -6.67
CA THR A 44 -9.12 -0.04 -6.50
C THR A 44 -9.99 -0.81 -7.48
N GLU A 45 -9.56 -0.87 -8.73
CA GLU A 45 -10.23 -1.61 -9.81
C GLU A 45 -10.25 -3.12 -9.53
N LEU A 46 -9.13 -3.67 -9.02
CA LEU A 46 -9.07 -5.07 -8.61
C LEU A 46 -9.98 -5.33 -7.40
N ASP A 47 -10.01 -4.44 -6.41
CA ASP A 47 -10.89 -4.62 -5.24
C ASP A 47 -12.37 -4.69 -5.64
N GLU A 48 -12.80 -3.88 -6.61
CA GLU A 48 -14.18 -3.92 -7.16
C GLU A 48 -14.49 -5.21 -7.94
N VAL A 49 -13.52 -5.74 -8.68
CA VAL A 49 -13.68 -7.01 -9.42
C VAL A 49 -13.74 -8.20 -8.47
N TRP A 50 -12.93 -8.19 -7.41
CA TRP A 50 -12.85 -9.29 -6.45
C TRP A 50 -13.97 -9.25 -5.41
N HIS A 51 -14.48 -8.05 -5.12
CA HIS A 51 -15.57 -7.83 -4.19
C HIS A 51 -16.72 -7.11 -4.91
N PRO A 52 -17.48 -7.82 -5.76
CA PRO A 52 -18.66 -7.23 -6.41
C PRO A 52 -19.71 -6.78 -5.39
N GLU A 53 -19.67 -7.28 -4.15
CA GLU A 53 -20.49 -6.78 -3.03
C GLU A 53 -20.19 -5.33 -2.64
N LEU A 54 -19.06 -4.76 -3.06
CA LEU A 54 -18.68 -3.37 -2.84
C LEU A 54 -19.13 -2.44 -3.98
N VAL A 55 -19.74 -3.01 -5.03
CA VAL A 55 -20.27 -2.28 -6.18
C VAL A 55 -21.79 -2.16 -6.03
N ILE A 56 -22.28 -0.93 -6.04
CA ILE A 56 -23.69 -0.60 -5.88
C ILE A 56 -24.38 -0.86 -7.22
N ALA A 57 -25.17 -1.94 -7.29
CA ALA A 57 -25.88 -2.34 -8.50
C ALA A 57 -26.90 -1.29 -8.99
N HIS A 58 -27.49 -0.52 -8.07
CA HIS A 58 -28.48 0.51 -8.37
C HIS A 58 -28.09 1.83 -7.69
N PRO A 59 -27.23 2.65 -8.32
CA PRO A 59 -26.87 3.94 -7.77
C PRO A 59 -28.10 4.86 -7.71
N GLY A 60 -28.33 5.49 -6.56
CA GLY A 60 -29.40 6.46 -6.39
C GLY A 60 -29.10 7.80 -7.10
N ASP A 61 -30.09 8.68 -7.12
CA ASP A 61 -29.99 9.97 -7.82
C ASP A 61 -29.09 10.98 -7.09
N ALA A 62 -29.05 10.94 -5.76
CA ALA A 62 -28.28 11.88 -4.93
C ALA A 62 -27.63 11.17 -3.74
N TYR A 63 -26.39 11.57 -3.42
CA TYR A 63 -25.71 11.13 -2.20
C TYR A 63 -26.37 11.73 -0.95
N ARG A 64 -26.35 10.97 0.16
CA ARG A 64 -26.77 11.49 1.46
C ARG A 64 -25.78 12.54 1.97
N PRO A 65 -26.20 13.43 2.88
CA PRO A 65 -25.30 14.39 3.50
C PRO A 65 -24.12 13.69 4.17
N PHE A 66 -22.94 14.29 4.05
CA PHE A 66 -21.70 13.77 4.65
C PHE A 66 -21.85 13.49 6.15
N GLN A 67 -22.54 14.38 6.86
CA GLN A 67 -22.82 14.25 8.29
C GLN A 67 -23.58 12.97 8.63
N GLU A 68 -24.58 12.59 7.82
CA GLU A 68 -25.38 11.38 8.06
C GLU A 68 -24.55 10.11 7.87
N MET A 69 -23.71 10.08 6.83
CA MET A 69 -22.81 8.95 6.59
C MET A 69 -21.78 8.81 7.71
N LEU A 70 -21.22 9.92 8.20
CA LEU A 70 -20.29 9.90 9.33
C LEU A 70 -20.96 9.40 10.61
N LEU A 71 -22.17 9.86 10.90
CA LEU A 71 -22.94 9.40 12.06
C LEU A 71 -23.30 7.91 11.97
N ALA A 72 -23.64 7.41 10.79
CA ALA A 72 -23.88 5.99 10.56
C ALA A 72 -22.64 5.15 10.87
N VAL A 73 -21.46 5.59 10.43
CA VAL A 73 -20.18 4.92 10.73
C VAL A 73 -19.87 4.95 12.22
N GLN A 74 -20.03 6.11 12.87
CA GLN A 74 -19.75 6.28 14.30
C GLN A 74 -20.71 5.49 15.18
N SER A 75 -22.00 5.42 14.81
CA SER A 75 -23.00 4.65 15.54
C SER A 75 -22.86 3.14 15.36
N ALA A 76 -22.39 2.69 14.19
CA ALA A 76 -22.06 1.29 13.94
C ALA A 76 -20.81 0.84 14.71
N HIS A 77 -19.90 1.77 15.04
CA HIS A 77 -18.63 1.49 15.70
C HIS A 77 -18.35 2.44 16.88
N PRO A 78 -19.16 2.38 17.96
CA PRO A 78 -19.01 3.24 19.14
C PRO A 78 -17.68 3.02 19.90
N GLU A 79 -17.04 1.88 19.70
CA GLU A 79 -15.74 1.50 20.27
C GLU A 79 -14.56 2.30 19.69
N TRP A 80 -14.71 2.90 18.50
CA TRP A 80 -13.64 3.59 17.78
C TRP A 80 -13.87 5.10 17.77
N GLN A 81 -13.47 5.73 18.87
CA GLN A 81 -13.54 7.17 19.04
C GLN A 81 -12.28 7.83 18.45
N GLY A 82 -12.46 8.79 17.54
CA GLY A 82 -11.35 9.56 16.99
C GLY A 82 -11.60 10.12 15.60
N SER A 83 -10.53 10.49 14.92
CA SER A 83 -10.59 11.04 13.57
C SER A 83 -10.95 9.93 12.56
N TRP A 84 -11.95 10.21 11.74
CA TRP A 84 -12.35 9.36 10.61
C TRP A 84 -12.02 10.09 9.32
N SER A 85 -11.34 9.40 8.40
CA SER A 85 -11.08 9.91 7.06
C SER A 85 -12.04 9.23 6.09
N LEU A 86 -12.95 10.00 5.51
CA LEU A 86 -13.92 9.52 4.54
C LEU A 86 -13.45 9.82 3.12
N GLN A 87 -13.34 8.79 2.31
CA GLN A 87 -12.98 8.89 0.91
C GLN A 87 -14.24 8.69 0.05
N MET A 88 -14.60 9.74 -0.68
CA MET A 88 -15.72 9.69 -1.62
C MET A 88 -15.45 8.68 -2.75
N PRO A 89 -16.48 7.97 -3.23
CA PRO A 89 -16.33 7.03 -4.32
C PRO A 89 -15.94 7.75 -5.61
N ARG A 90 -15.06 7.14 -6.41
CA ARG A 90 -14.58 7.69 -7.69
C ARG A 90 -15.66 7.71 -8.77
N HIS A 91 -16.68 6.88 -8.64
CA HIS A 91 -17.75 6.70 -9.61
C HIS A 91 -19.05 6.37 -8.86
N LYS A 92 -20.21 6.55 -9.51
CA LYS A 92 -21.53 6.44 -8.85
C LYS A 92 -21.82 5.04 -8.27
N ALA A 93 -21.25 3.99 -8.85
CA ALA A 93 -21.42 2.62 -8.36
C ALA A 93 -20.44 2.27 -7.21
N GLY A 94 -19.52 3.15 -6.85
CA GLY A 94 -18.55 2.90 -5.80
C GLY A 94 -19.11 3.18 -4.41
N MET A 95 -18.70 2.39 -3.42
CA MET A 95 -19.00 2.68 -2.01
C MET A 95 -18.07 3.75 -1.43
N LEU A 96 -18.60 4.55 -0.50
CA LEU A 96 -17.79 5.44 0.30
C LEU A 96 -16.92 4.62 1.24
N THR A 97 -15.62 4.93 1.31
CA THR A 97 -14.70 4.24 2.22
C THR A 97 -14.35 5.15 3.38
N ALA A 98 -14.84 4.82 4.58
CA ALA A 98 -14.42 5.45 5.82
C ALA A 98 -13.21 4.70 6.40
N SER A 99 -12.16 5.42 6.75
CA SER A 99 -10.93 4.87 7.28
C SER A 99 -10.62 5.43 8.66
N HIS A 100 -10.35 4.55 9.60
CA HIS A 100 -9.92 4.90 10.95
C HIS A 100 -8.47 4.46 11.16
N PRO A 101 -7.53 5.38 11.42
CA PRO A 101 -6.14 5.04 11.66
C PRO A 101 -6.00 4.32 13.01
N LEU A 102 -5.42 3.13 13.01
CA LEU A 102 -5.09 2.40 14.24
C LEU A 102 -3.69 2.80 14.72
N PRO A 103 -3.41 2.74 16.04
CA PRO A 103 -2.07 3.00 16.57
C PRO A 103 -1.03 2.11 15.89
N LYS A 104 0.12 2.70 15.54
CA LYS A 104 1.26 1.96 14.98
C LYS A 104 1.65 0.82 15.94
N GLY A 105 1.77 -0.41 15.42
CA GLY A 105 2.31 -1.55 16.17
C GLY A 105 1.33 -2.65 16.62
N GLN A 106 0.01 -2.51 16.45
CA GLN A 106 -0.93 -3.57 16.88
C GLN A 106 -0.94 -4.84 16.00
N ALA A 107 -0.44 -4.78 14.75
CA ALA A 107 -0.51 -5.91 13.82
C ALA A 107 0.80 -6.22 13.07
N GLY A 108 1.94 -5.71 13.53
CA GLY A 108 3.25 -5.93 12.87
C GLY A 108 3.44 -5.25 11.51
N MET A 109 2.43 -4.53 11.02
CA MET A 109 2.43 -3.82 9.74
C MET A 109 2.60 -2.30 9.92
N TYR A 110 3.20 -1.62 8.94
CA TYR A 110 3.55 -0.20 9.00
C TYR A 110 2.32 0.72 8.79
N TYR A 111 1.39 0.34 7.89
CA TYR A 111 0.12 1.05 7.67
C TYR A 111 -1.09 0.25 8.17
N ASN A 112 -1.54 0.53 9.40
CA ASN A 112 -2.76 -0.06 9.96
C ASN A 112 -3.91 0.94 9.95
N ALA A 113 -4.92 0.69 9.12
CA ALA A 113 -6.18 1.41 9.15
C ALA A 113 -7.34 0.41 9.06
N ARG A 114 -8.41 0.63 9.81
CA ARG A 114 -9.67 -0.08 9.60
C ARG A 114 -10.41 0.64 8.48
N LEU A 115 -10.85 -0.10 7.47
CA LEU A 115 -11.65 0.39 6.35
C LEU A 115 -13.09 -0.07 6.55
N VAL A 116 -14.02 0.86 6.48
CA VAL A 116 -15.46 0.64 6.58
C VAL A 116 -16.07 1.11 5.27
N SER A 117 -16.68 0.20 4.53
CA SER A 117 -17.38 0.48 3.29
C SER A 117 -18.83 0.85 3.62
N VAL A 118 -19.25 2.02 3.15
CA VAL A 118 -20.55 2.64 3.42
C VAL A 118 -21.26 2.88 2.09
N ASP A 119 -22.53 2.52 2.03
CA ASP A 119 -23.39 2.88 0.92
C ASP A 119 -23.70 4.40 0.98
N PRO A 120 -23.26 5.21 0.00
CA PRO A 120 -23.45 6.65 0.00
C PRO A 120 -24.91 7.09 -0.26
N TYR A 121 -25.78 6.19 -0.71
CA TYR A 121 -27.20 6.45 -0.99
C TYR A 121 -28.09 6.05 0.19
N ARG A 122 -27.75 4.97 0.88
CA ARG A 122 -28.52 4.46 2.04
C ARG A 122 -27.94 4.89 3.38
N ALA A 123 -26.70 5.39 3.41
CA ALA A 123 -25.93 5.65 4.62
C ALA A 123 -25.83 4.42 5.55
N GLU A 124 -25.71 3.23 4.95
CA GLU A 124 -25.59 1.96 5.67
C GLU A 124 -24.16 1.41 5.57
N VAL A 125 -23.67 0.84 6.66
CA VAL A 125 -22.36 0.17 6.69
C VAL A 125 -22.50 -1.23 6.10
N VAL A 126 -21.84 -1.48 4.99
CA VAL A 126 -21.90 -2.76 4.28
C VAL A 126 -20.87 -3.74 4.83
N LYS A 127 -19.63 -3.28 5.05
CA LYS A 127 -18.53 -4.15 5.45
C LYS A 127 -17.47 -3.38 6.22
N SER A 128 -16.94 -3.97 7.29
CA SER A 128 -15.78 -3.47 8.02
C SER A 128 -14.61 -4.45 7.88
N ARG A 129 -13.47 -3.98 7.38
CA ARG A 129 -12.27 -4.78 7.11
C ARG A 129 -11.01 -4.09 7.60
N GLY A 130 -10.06 -4.86 8.11
CA GLY A 130 -8.71 -4.34 8.34
C GLY A 130 -8.01 -4.13 7.01
N ARG A 131 -7.37 -2.98 6.78
CA ARG A 131 -6.53 -2.78 5.59
C ARG A 131 -5.46 -3.86 5.52
N ASN A 132 -4.89 -4.23 6.66
CA ASN A 132 -3.91 -5.30 6.85
C ASN A 132 -4.44 -6.73 6.64
N GLU A 133 -5.76 -6.95 6.73
CA GLU A 133 -6.38 -8.27 6.51
C GLU A 133 -6.58 -8.57 5.02
N THR A 134 -6.46 -7.56 4.17
CA THR A 134 -6.61 -7.71 2.72
C THR A 134 -5.27 -8.00 2.05
N LEU A 135 -5.29 -8.84 1.01
CA LEU A 135 -4.12 -9.05 0.13
C LEU A 135 -3.55 -7.72 -0.38
N MET A 136 -4.44 -6.76 -0.65
CA MET A 136 -4.12 -5.41 -1.08
C MET A 136 -3.23 -4.67 -0.07
N GLY A 137 -3.59 -4.69 1.21
CA GLY A 137 -2.77 -4.09 2.27
C GLY A 137 -1.42 -4.79 2.43
N TRP A 138 -1.38 -6.11 2.32
CA TRP A 138 -0.13 -6.88 2.39
C TRP A 138 0.82 -6.54 1.23
N VAL A 139 0.31 -6.48 -0.01
CA VAL A 139 1.12 -6.09 -1.18
C VAL A 139 1.59 -4.64 -1.07
N PHE A 140 0.77 -3.75 -0.50
CA PHE A 140 1.16 -2.36 -0.24
C PHE A 140 2.33 -2.28 0.76
N ASP A 141 2.27 -3.03 1.87
CA ASP A 141 3.37 -3.08 2.84
C ASP A 141 4.63 -3.75 2.28
N LEU A 142 4.47 -4.77 1.43
CA LEU A 142 5.58 -5.34 0.67
C LEU A 142 6.21 -4.30 -0.28
N HIS A 143 5.41 -3.44 -0.91
CA HIS A 143 5.90 -2.39 -1.79
C HIS A 143 6.63 -1.27 -1.01
N CYS A 144 6.02 -0.76 0.05
CA CYS A 144 6.55 0.41 0.76
C CYS A 144 7.67 0.07 1.75
N ALA A 145 7.64 -1.12 2.34
CA ALA A 145 8.55 -1.52 3.40
C ALA A 145 9.26 -2.85 3.13
N LEU A 146 9.02 -3.53 2.00
CA LEU A 146 9.55 -4.88 1.72
C LEU A 146 9.24 -5.90 2.82
N LEU A 147 8.21 -5.65 3.63
CA LEU A 147 7.93 -6.37 4.89
C LEU A 147 9.07 -6.31 5.94
N LEU A 148 10.06 -5.45 5.75
CA LEU A 148 11.16 -5.20 6.70
C LEU A 148 10.83 -4.05 7.69
N GLY A 149 9.57 -3.63 7.74
CA GLY A 149 9.11 -2.54 8.60
C GLY A 149 9.87 -1.24 8.38
N ASP A 150 10.18 -0.53 9.47
CA ASP A 150 10.87 0.77 9.43
C ASP A 150 12.24 0.72 8.72
N ASN A 151 12.93 -0.41 8.80
CA ASN A 151 14.26 -0.57 8.18
C ASN A 151 14.16 -0.72 6.66
N GLY A 152 13.11 -1.40 6.17
CA GLY A 152 12.84 -1.54 4.75
C GLY A 152 12.44 -0.21 4.10
N GLN A 153 11.59 0.58 4.76
CA GLN A 153 11.21 1.90 4.26
C GLN A 153 12.43 2.83 4.13
N LYS A 154 13.33 2.84 5.12
CA LYS A 154 14.57 3.63 5.06
C LYS A 154 15.46 3.20 3.90
N ALA A 155 15.59 1.90 3.66
CA ALA A 155 16.37 1.36 2.55
C ALA A 155 15.78 1.74 1.18
N VAL A 156 14.46 1.61 1.01
CA VAL A 156 13.76 2.01 -0.23
C VAL A 156 13.88 3.53 -0.45
N GLY A 157 13.71 4.34 0.61
CA GLY A 157 13.90 5.79 0.53
C GLY A 157 15.33 6.18 0.15
N MET A 158 16.35 5.52 0.70
CA MET A 158 17.75 5.75 0.33
C MET A 158 18.03 5.34 -1.13
N LEU A 159 17.47 4.22 -1.60
CA LEU A 159 17.59 3.78 -3.00
C LEU A 159 16.93 4.77 -3.96
N ALA A 160 15.76 5.31 -3.61
CA ALA A 160 15.08 6.32 -4.40
C ALA A 160 15.91 7.62 -4.50
N CYS A 161 16.44 8.11 -3.38
CA CYS A 161 17.34 9.27 -3.37
C CYS A 161 18.63 9.02 -4.17
N ALA A 162 19.22 7.83 -4.07
CA ALA A 162 20.40 7.44 -4.83
C ALA A 162 20.14 7.33 -6.34
N CYS A 163 18.90 7.06 -6.74
CA CYS A 163 18.46 7.04 -8.14
C CYS A 163 18.05 8.43 -8.66
N TRP A 164 17.75 9.38 -7.76
CA TRP A 164 17.49 10.79 -8.11
C TRP A 164 18.78 11.57 -8.39
N PHE A 165 19.86 11.26 -7.68
CA PHE A 165 21.12 12.01 -7.77
C PHE A 165 21.99 11.80 -9.05
N PRO A 166 21.76 10.83 -9.94
CA PRO A 166 22.50 10.70 -11.19
C PRO A 166 21.67 10.88 -12.47
N CYS A 167 20.54 11.59 -12.44
CA CYS A 167 19.84 12.02 -13.66
C CYS A 167 19.72 13.55 -13.75
#